data_AF-A0A8H4AHR8-F1
#
_entry.id   AF-A0A8H4AHR8-F1
#
_cell.length_a   1.000
_cell.length_b   1.000
_cell.length_c   1.000
_cell.angle_alpha   90.00
_cell.angle_beta   90.00
_cell.angle_gamma   90.00
#
_symmetry.space_group_name_H-M   'P 1'
#
loop_
_entity.id
_entity.type
_entity.pdbx_description
1 polymer ?
#
loop_
_entity_poly.entity_id
_entity_poly.type
_entity_poly.pdbx_seq_one_letter_code
_entity_poly.pdbx_strand_id
1 'polypeptide(L)'
;MQDYLEILNMILKYDEKTNHLKNYIAPVIADWPGQLFIRRAITHLHKNNSKAQIPLGVISFVPILGPLHVSLNSREQVIQIFYSFFKKLFHSVFGLRKKFAKKPRPWRINLLLELVYSAWIKIRSLITEKFGPLCKFTEYQTLIDLIDNIISAKRKNYNKAPLAFLSDIFYWEQNNPPIKEVIKLFLVNFNDYWIENIHSRIRSSTTCKDNADNIQKQAYLLDANKHSAFKEAFMNTKHYPYSPSELEFLTNKTCLFLLQQFQLVFEEYQKILKINTTSSTTKPKPKSKKDKKEKNLNLKFITMEDIDERVLPTGYHTSYPPIFNSCDNCHKLFEQDSDGTILICGHGYHWNCYNQLEFKCKHCIKYFNEGIWSNVKSFVKRLEAEDKDKLTKEDLEDEDENDDENDDDDTNNLTENSENIKISEKEKIELDLQNAINNIKTW
;
A
#
# COMPACT_ATOMS: atom_id res chain seq x y z
N MET A 1 -17.11 -16.16 15.94
CA MET A 1 -17.62 -14.98 16.69
C MET A 1 -17.60 -15.27 18.18
N GLN A 2 -18.06 -16.46 18.57
CA GLN A 2 -18.07 -16.91 19.96
C GLN A 2 -16.71 -16.75 20.68
N ASP A 3 -15.61 -17.17 20.05
CA ASP A 3 -14.26 -17.03 20.65
C ASP A 3 -13.90 -15.57 20.99
N TYR A 4 -14.27 -14.62 20.12
CA TYR A 4 -14.05 -13.20 20.39
C TYR A 4 -14.93 -12.70 21.54
N LEU A 5 -16.17 -13.16 21.63
CA LEU A 5 -17.05 -12.83 22.76
C LEU A 5 -16.51 -13.40 24.08
N GLU A 6 -15.93 -14.59 24.06
CA GLU A 6 -15.29 -15.19 25.23
C GLU A 6 -14.08 -14.37 25.70
N ILE A 7 -13.24 -13.91 24.78
CA ILE A 7 -12.11 -13.02 25.09
C ILE A 7 -12.60 -11.68 25.64
N LEU A 8 -13.58 -11.04 25.00
CA LEU A 8 -14.14 -9.77 25.49
C LEU A 8 -14.77 -9.95 26.88
N ASN A 9 -15.42 -11.09 27.14
CA ASN A 9 -15.95 -11.42 28.45
C ASN A 9 -14.87 -11.52 29.52
N MET A 10 -13.69 -12.05 29.20
CA MET A 10 -12.56 -12.07 30.14
C MET A 10 -12.12 -10.65 30.52
N ILE A 11 -12.09 -9.73 29.54
CA ILE A 11 -11.76 -8.32 29.77
C ILE A 11 -12.84 -7.65 30.63
N LEU A 12 -14.12 -7.88 30.33
CA LEU A 12 -15.23 -7.32 31.11
C LEU A 12 -15.24 -7.81 32.56
N LYS A 13 -14.95 -9.10 32.81
CA LYS A 13 -14.80 -9.65 34.17
C LYS A 13 -13.64 -9.02 34.96
N TYR A 14 -12.57 -8.62 34.26
CA TYR A 14 -11.51 -7.85 34.89
C TYR A 14 -11.97 -6.44 35.22
N ASP A 15 -12.69 -5.80 34.29
CA ASP A 15 -13.25 -4.46 34.48
C ASP A 15 -14.26 -4.37 35.63
N GLU A 16 -15.03 -5.43 35.91
CA GLU A 16 -15.91 -5.51 37.09
C GLU A 16 -15.17 -5.21 38.41
N LYS A 17 -13.85 -5.45 38.45
CA LYS A 17 -13.00 -5.17 39.62
C LYS A 17 -12.39 -3.77 39.58
N THR A 18 -12.12 -3.23 38.40
CA THR A 18 -11.35 -1.98 38.24
C THR A 18 -12.21 -0.76 37.90
N ASN A 19 -13.42 -0.96 37.34
CA ASN A 19 -14.33 0.07 36.85
C ASN A 19 -13.71 1.05 35.84
N HIS A 20 -12.75 0.59 35.03
CA HIS A 20 -12.05 1.43 34.06
C HIS A 20 -12.93 1.78 32.85
N LEU A 21 -13.86 0.90 32.45
CA LEU A 21 -14.77 1.15 31.33
C LEU A 21 -16.05 1.90 31.74
N LYS A 22 -16.21 2.23 33.02
CA LYS A 22 -17.38 2.96 33.51
C LYS A 22 -17.36 4.40 32.98
N ASN A 23 -18.26 4.72 32.05
CA ASN A 23 -18.34 6.00 31.32
C ASN A 23 -17.17 6.27 30.36
N TYR A 24 -16.36 5.26 30.06
CA TYR A 24 -15.25 5.36 29.11
C TYR A 24 -15.44 4.36 27.96
N ILE A 25 -14.84 4.68 26.82
CA ILE A 25 -14.68 3.76 25.70
C ILE A 25 -13.24 3.25 25.65
N ALA A 26 -13.07 1.99 25.27
CA ALA A 26 -11.78 1.37 25.04
C ALA A 26 -11.58 1.14 23.53
N PRO A 27 -10.66 1.87 22.90
CA PRO A 27 -10.19 1.55 21.57
C PRO A 27 -9.57 0.15 21.53
N VAL A 28 -10.06 -0.70 20.63
CA VAL A 28 -9.51 -2.03 20.39
C VAL A 28 -8.86 -2.04 19.03
N ILE A 29 -7.53 -1.99 19.00
CA ILE A 29 -6.77 -2.04 17.76
C ILE A 29 -6.72 -3.50 17.35
N ALA A 30 -7.33 -3.82 16.22
CA ALA A 30 -7.40 -5.17 15.71
C ALA A 30 -7.33 -5.14 14.18
N ASP A 31 -6.76 -6.20 13.65
CA ASP A 31 -6.79 -6.49 12.22
C ASP A 31 -8.05 -7.27 11.85
N TRP A 32 -8.21 -7.56 10.56
CA TRP A 32 -9.23 -8.47 10.11
C TRP A 32 -8.85 -9.91 10.50
N PRO A 33 -9.75 -10.73 11.07
CA PRO A 33 -11.19 -10.51 11.27
C PRO A 33 -11.56 -9.97 12.67
N GLY A 34 -10.61 -9.65 13.54
CA GLY A 34 -10.88 -9.16 14.90
C GLY A 34 -11.78 -7.91 14.92
N GLN A 35 -11.56 -6.98 13.99
CA GLN A 35 -12.47 -5.85 13.80
C GLN A 35 -13.90 -6.26 13.46
N LEU A 36 -14.03 -7.23 12.54
CA LEU A 36 -15.32 -7.66 12.01
C LEU A 36 -16.18 -8.23 13.14
N PHE A 37 -15.62 -9.11 13.96
CA PHE A 37 -16.39 -9.80 14.98
C PHE A 37 -16.83 -8.88 16.13
N ILE A 38 -16.00 -7.92 16.53
CA ILE A 38 -16.39 -6.91 17.52
C ILE A 38 -17.55 -6.05 16.98
N ARG A 39 -17.43 -5.56 15.73
CA ARG A 39 -18.49 -4.77 15.08
C ARG A 39 -19.78 -5.58 14.89
N ARG A 40 -19.65 -6.86 14.55
CA ARG A 40 -20.79 -7.78 14.40
C ARG A 40 -21.50 -7.94 15.76
N ALA A 41 -20.77 -8.15 16.85
CA ALA A 41 -21.35 -8.24 18.19
C ALA A 41 -22.13 -6.97 18.58
N ILE A 42 -21.55 -5.78 18.33
CA ILE A 42 -22.20 -4.49 18.58
C ILE A 42 -23.47 -4.34 17.70
N THR A 43 -23.39 -4.72 16.42
CA THR A 43 -24.53 -4.66 15.50
C THR A 43 -25.69 -5.54 15.96
N HIS A 44 -25.39 -6.76 16.41
CA HIS A 44 -26.38 -7.71 16.91
C HIS A 44 -27.03 -7.26 18.22
N LEU A 45 -26.26 -6.62 19.12
CA LEU A 45 -26.81 -5.98 20.33
C LEU A 45 -27.86 -4.91 19.99
N HIS A 46 -27.58 -4.04 19.01
CA HIS A 46 -28.50 -2.98 18.62
C HIS A 46 -29.74 -3.45 17.86
N LYS A 47 -29.66 -4.60 17.17
CA LYS A 47 -30.78 -5.13 16.37
C LYS A 47 -31.84 -5.90 17.17
N ASN A 48 -31.69 -6.04 18.50
CA ASN A 48 -32.61 -6.75 19.40
C ASN A 48 -32.95 -8.21 19.01
N ASN A 49 -32.23 -8.81 18.05
CA ASN A 49 -32.56 -10.10 17.43
C ASN A 49 -31.52 -11.20 17.68
N SER A 50 -30.56 -10.98 18.57
CA SER A 50 -29.48 -11.94 18.82
C SER A 50 -29.96 -13.11 19.68
N LYS A 51 -29.88 -14.35 19.16
CA LYS A 51 -29.96 -15.59 19.96
C LYS A 51 -28.76 -15.76 20.90
N ALA A 52 -27.64 -15.07 20.65
CA ALA A 52 -26.46 -15.10 21.50
C ALA A 52 -26.60 -14.11 22.67
N GLN A 53 -26.25 -14.56 23.88
CA GLN A 53 -26.19 -13.71 25.07
C GLN A 53 -24.93 -12.83 24.99
N ILE A 54 -25.00 -11.73 24.25
CA ILE A 54 -23.90 -10.78 24.11
C ILE A 54 -23.88 -9.86 25.35
N PRO A 55 -22.75 -9.71 26.06
CA PRO A 55 -22.65 -8.84 27.22
C PRO A 55 -22.85 -7.37 26.84
N LEU A 56 -23.61 -6.62 27.64
CA LEU A 56 -23.84 -5.20 27.40
C LEU A 56 -22.54 -4.39 27.39
N GLY A 57 -21.54 -4.77 28.21
CA GLY A 57 -20.24 -4.09 28.26
C GLY A 57 -19.47 -4.07 26.94
N VAL A 58 -19.84 -4.92 25.96
CA VAL A 58 -19.22 -4.91 24.63
C VAL A 58 -19.37 -3.56 23.93
N ILE A 59 -20.42 -2.77 24.25
CA ILE A 59 -20.64 -1.43 23.68
C ILE A 59 -19.53 -0.43 24.04
N SER A 60 -18.76 -0.69 25.10
CA SER A 60 -17.63 0.16 25.49
C SER A 60 -16.41 -0.03 24.58
N PHE A 61 -16.36 -1.08 23.75
CA PHE A 61 -15.24 -1.32 22.84
C PHE A 61 -15.45 -0.64 21.48
N VAL A 62 -14.43 0.08 21.01
CA VAL A 62 -14.42 0.72 19.69
C VAL A 62 -13.34 0.05 18.83
N PRO A 63 -13.69 -0.82 17.87
CA PRO A 63 -12.72 -1.50 17.04
C PRO A 63 -12.06 -0.53 16.04
N ILE A 64 -10.75 -0.31 16.17
CA ILE A 64 -9.94 0.59 15.33
C ILE A 64 -8.98 -0.22 14.47
N LEU A 65 -8.81 0.17 13.20
CA LEU A 65 -7.94 -0.55 12.27
C LEU A 65 -6.50 -0.18 12.58
N GLY A 66 -5.63 -1.17 12.77
CA GLY A 66 -4.20 -0.95 12.94
C GLY A 66 -3.63 -0.20 11.75
N PRO A 67 -3.31 1.11 11.87
CA PRO A 67 -2.83 1.90 10.74
C PRO A 67 -1.45 1.40 10.27
N LEU A 68 -0.69 0.75 11.15
CA LEU A 68 0.60 0.15 10.82
C LEU A 68 0.44 -1.06 9.90
N HIS A 69 -0.44 -2.02 10.19
CA HIS A 69 -0.67 -3.17 9.30
C HIS A 69 -1.11 -2.73 7.91
N VAL A 70 -2.01 -1.74 7.82
CA VAL A 70 -2.41 -1.18 6.53
C VAL A 70 -1.19 -0.63 5.79
N SER A 71 -0.34 0.15 6.45
CA SER A 71 0.87 0.72 5.85
C SER A 71 1.87 -0.35 5.43
N LEU A 72 2.23 -1.28 6.31
CA LEU A 72 3.21 -2.35 6.07
C LEU A 72 2.79 -3.21 4.88
N ASN A 73 1.55 -3.68 4.87
CA ASN A 73 1.02 -4.49 3.78
C ASN A 73 0.94 -3.72 2.46
N SER A 74 0.74 -2.39 2.50
CA SER A 74 0.84 -1.56 1.29
C SER A 74 2.23 -1.66 0.66
N ARG A 75 3.26 -1.48 1.48
CA ARG A 75 4.65 -1.38 1.04
C ARG A 75 5.13 -2.74 0.52
N GLU A 76 4.77 -3.80 1.22
CA GLU A 76 5.04 -5.18 0.78
C GLU A 76 4.38 -5.49 -0.56
N GLN A 77 3.09 -5.16 -0.71
CA GLN A 77 2.38 -5.40 -1.96
C GLN A 77 2.99 -4.63 -3.13
N VAL A 78 3.45 -3.39 -2.93
CA VAL A 78 4.12 -2.62 -3.98
C VAL A 78 5.38 -3.34 -4.46
N ILE A 79 6.21 -3.84 -3.55
CA ILE A 79 7.40 -4.62 -3.89
C ILE A 79 7.03 -5.92 -4.62
N GLN A 80 5.97 -6.62 -4.20
CA GLN A 80 5.53 -7.86 -4.84
C GLN A 80 4.98 -7.62 -6.25
N ILE A 81 4.12 -6.62 -6.41
CA ILE A 81 3.49 -6.26 -7.68
C ILE A 81 4.55 -5.80 -8.69
N PHE A 82 5.52 -5.00 -8.24
CA PHE A 82 6.59 -4.45 -9.07
C PHE A 82 7.93 -5.15 -8.83
N TYR A 83 7.89 -6.45 -8.52
CA TYR A 83 9.09 -7.19 -8.11
C TYR A 83 10.20 -7.16 -9.17
N SER A 84 9.86 -7.26 -10.46
CA SER A 84 10.83 -7.18 -11.56
C SER A 84 11.60 -5.85 -11.54
N PHE A 85 10.88 -4.74 -11.36
CA PHE A 85 11.43 -3.39 -11.26
C PHE A 85 12.33 -3.26 -10.02
N PHE A 86 11.83 -3.62 -8.83
CA PHE A 86 12.60 -3.52 -7.60
C PHE A 86 13.83 -4.45 -7.57
N LYS A 87 13.75 -5.61 -8.22
CA LYS A 87 14.91 -6.50 -8.39
C LYS A 87 15.98 -5.86 -9.26
N LYS A 88 15.62 -5.23 -10.38
CA LYS A 88 16.57 -4.50 -11.24
C LYS A 88 17.19 -3.31 -10.49
N LEU A 89 16.36 -2.53 -9.79
CA LEU A 89 16.81 -1.44 -8.95
C LEU A 89 17.81 -1.92 -7.89
N PHE A 90 17.45 -2.96 -7.13
CA PHE A 90 18.28 -3.51 -6.06
C PHE A 90 19.66 -3.89 -6.58
N HIS A 91 19.74 -4.64 -7.69
CA HIS A 91 21.03 -5.02 -8.24
C HIS A 91 21.81 -3.84 -8.83
N SER A 92 21.14 -2.81 -9.34
CA SER A 92 21.78 -1.58 -9.81
C SER A 92 22.42 -0.80 -8.66
N VAL A 93 21.78 -0.78 -7.48
CA VAL A 93 22.23 0.00 -6.32
C VAL A 93 23.25 -0.77 -5.49
N PHE A 94 22.94 -2.03 -5.14
CA PHE A 94 23.71 -2.86 -4.22
C PHE A 94 24.66 -3.85 -4.91
N GLY A 95 24.52 -4.05 -6.23
CA GLY A 95 25.39 -4.87 -7.06
C GLY A 95 24.78 -6.20 -7.50
N LEU A 96 25.16 -6.65 -8.71
CA LEU A 96 24.61 -7.83 -9.39
C LEU A 96 24.80 -9.17 -8.64
N ARG A 97 25.77 -9.26 -7.72
CA ARG A 97 26.06 -10.49 -6.97
C ARG A 97 25.20 -10.63 -5.70
N LYS A 98 24.51 -9.56 -5.28
CA LYS A 98 23.68 -9.57 -4.08
C LYS A 98 22.34 -10.25 -4.37
N LYS A 99 21.85 -11.11 -3.47
CA LYS A 99 20.57 -11.80 -3.60
C LYS A 99 19.44 -10.86 -3.17
N PHE A 100 18.50 -10.59 -4.06
CA PHE A 100 17.23 -9.95 -3.68
C PHE A 100 16.19 -11.04 -3.34
N ALA A 101 15.81 -11.13 -2.06
CA ALA A 101 14.80 -12.09 -1.60
C ALA A 101 13.45 -11.88 -2.29
N LYS A 102 12.65 -12.96 -2.45
CA LYS A 102 11.29 -12.85 -2.99
C LYS A 102 10.34 -12.10 -2.04
N LYS A 103 10.55 -12.28 -0.72
CA LYS A 103 9.89 -11.55 0.36
C LYS A 103 10.97 -10.79 1.16
N PRO A 104 11.38 -9.58 0.75
CA PRO A 104 12.40 -8.82 1.48
C PRO A 104 11.92 -8.43 2.88
N ARG A 105 12.85 -8.31 3.83
CA ARG A 105 12.52 -7.86 5.19
C ARG A 105 11.95 -6.42 5.18
N PRO A 106 11.07 -6.05 6.13
CA PRO A 106 10.43 -4.73 6.16
C PRO A 106 11.38 -3.53 6.08
N TRP A 107 12.56 -3.61 6.73
CA TRP A 107 13.56 -2.55 6.67
C TRP A 107 14.15 -2.36 5.26
N ARG A 108 14.32 -3.45 4.50
CA ARG A 108 14.83 -3.41 3.12
C ARG A 108 13.79 -2.82 2.19
N ILE A 109 12.53 -3.16 2.39
CA ILE A 109 11.39 -2.58 1.67
C ILE A 109 11.36 -1.07 1.88
N ASN A 110 11.40 -0.62 3.13
CA ASN A 110 11.40 0.81 3.46
C ASN A 110 12.60 1.53 2.83
N LEU A 111 13.82 0.95 2.90
CA LEU A 111 15.00 1.53 2.26
C LEU A 111 14.80 1.70 0.74
N LEU A 112 14.33 0.67 0.04
CA LEU A 112 14.13 0.74 -1.42
C LEU A 112 13.09 1.81 -1.80
N LEU A 113 11.98 1.87 -1.07
CA LEU A 113 10.94 2.87 -1.32
C LEU A 113 11.44 4.29 -1.06
N GLU A 114 12.20 4.51 0.02
CA GLU A 114 12.79 5.82 0.33
C GLU A 114 13.85 6.23 -0.68
N LEU A 115 14.68 5.30 -1.16
CA LEU A 115 15.66 5.58 -2.21
C LEU A 115 14.97 5.98 -3.53
N VAL A 116 13.90 5.27 -3.92
CA VAL A 116 13.11 5.60 -5.11
C VAL A 116 12.47 6.98 -4.98
N TYR A 117 11.82 7.26 -3.83
CA TYR A 117 11.18 8.54 -3.58
C TYR A 117 12.19 9.69 -3.57
N SER A 118 13.31 9.53 -2.86
CA SER A 118 14.38 10.53 -2.76
C SER A 118 15.02 10.80 -4.13
N ALA A 119 15.28 9.75 -4.91
CA ALA A 119 15.83 9.88 -6.25
C ALA A 119 14.84 10.56 -7.20
N TRP A 120 13.56 10.19 -7.11
CA TRP A 120 12.51 10.81 -7.92
C TRP A 120 12.42 12.31 -7.68
N ILE A 121 12.41 12.77 -6.42
CA ILE A 121 12.40 14.21 -6.10
C ILE A 121 13.52 14.95 -6.85
N LYS A 122 14.72 14.37 -6.92
CA LYS A 122 15.88 14.99 -7.58
C LYS A 122 15.73 15.12 -9.10
N ILE A 123 15.10 14.14 -9.76
CA ILE A 123 15.02 14.08 -11.24
C ILE A 123 13.63 14.41 -11.80
N ARG A 124 12.61 14.55 -10.96
CA ARG A 124 11.19 14.69 -11.35
C ARG A 124 10.94 15.80 -12.34
N SER A 125 11.44 17.00 -12.06
CA SER A 125 11.21 18.17 -12.93
C SER A 125 11.79 17.93 -14.34
N LEU A 126 13.03 17.42 -14.41
CA LEU A 126 13.73 17.13 -15.66
C LEU A 126 12.99 16.08 -16.49
N ILE A 127 12.54 14.99 -15.87
CA ILE A 127 11.79 13.92 -16.54
C ILE A 127 10.42 14.41 -16.99
N THR A 128 9.68 15.12 -16.13
CA THR A 128 8.34 15.61 -16.46
C THR A 128 8.37 16.64 -17.58
N GLU A 129 9.36 17.55 -17.56
CA GLU A 129 9.61 18.50 -18.64
C GLU A 129 9.95 17.77 -19.95
N LYS A 130 10.78 16.72 -19.89
CA LYS A 130 11.20 15.99 -21.08
C LYS A 130 10.06 15.23 -21.76
N PHE A 131 9.20 14.58 -20.99
CA PHE A 131 8.03 13.86 -21.53
C PHE A 131 6.89 14.79 -21.92
N GLY A 132 6.80 15.97 -21.28
CA GLY A 132 5.74 16.94 -21.47
C GLY A 132 4.49 16.63 -20.63
N PRO A 133 3.68 17.67 -20.31
CA PRO A 133 2.53 17.55 -19.41
C PRO A 133 1.38 16.69 -19.97
N LEU A 134 1.41 16.40 -21.27
CA LEU A 134 0.37 15.65 -21.98
C LEU A 134 0.77 14.21 -22.36
N CYS A 135 1.91 13.72 -21.87
CA CYS A 135 2.35 12.36 -22.18
C CYS A 135 1.42 11.30 -21.57
N LYS A 136 0.63 10.63 -22.40
CA LYS A 136 -0.26 9.50 -22.01
C LYS A 136 0.35 8.13 -22.29
N PHE A 137 1.66 8.05 -22.51
CA PHE A 137 2.28 6.76 -22.78
C PHE A 137 2.12 5.82 -21.57
N THR A 138 1.55 4.64 -21.80
CA THR A 138 1.06 3.77 -20.72
C THR A 138 2.14 3.40 -19.72
N GLU A 139 3.32 3.01 -20.20
CA GLU A 139 4.44 2.63 -19.33
C GLU A 139 5.00 3.82 -18.53
N TYR A 140 5.08 5.00 -19.16
CA TYR A 140 5.43 6.23 -18.45
C TYR A 140 4.42 6.53 -17.33
N GLN A 141 3.13 6.47 -17.63
CA GLN A 141 2.07 6.71 -16.65
C GLN A 141 2.09 5.68 -15.51
N THR A 142 2.37 4.41 -15.78
CA THR A 142 2.54 3.39 -14.74
C THR A 142 3.77 3.63 -13.87
N LEU A 143 4.90 4.04 -14.45
CA LEU A 143 6.10 4.41 -13.67
C LEU A 143 5.83 5.60 -12.76
N ILE A 144 5.17 6.64 -13.28
CA ILE A 144 4.79 7.80 -12.48
C ILE A 144 3.81 7.38 -11.38
N ASP A 145 2.79 6.58 -11.68
CA ASP A 145 1.84 6.10 -10.66
C ASP A 145 2.57 5.27 -9.58
N LEU A 146 3.49 4.38 -9.94
CA LEU A 146 4.32 3.62 -8.99
C LEU A 146 5.11 4.54 -8.05
N ILE A 147 5.75 5.57 -8.59
CA ILE A 147 6.74 6.40 -7.88
C ILE A 147 6.05 7.55 -7.11
N ASP A 148 5.05 8.21 -7.70
CA ASP A 148 4.26 9.28 -7.06
C ASP A 148 3.21 8.70 -6.10
N ASN A 149 2.64 7.53 -6.41
CA ASN A 149 1.64 6.85 -5.59
C ASN A 149 2.12 5.45 -5.19
N ILE A 150 3.13 5.40 -4.31
CA ILE A 150 3.59 4.17 -3.62
C ILE A 150 2.46 3.42 -2.87
N ILE A 151 1.20 3.89 -2.92
CA ILE A 151 0.04 3.25 -2.31
C ILE A 151 -1.04 3.04 -3.39
N SER A 152 -0.91 2.01 -4.22
CA SER A 152 -2.04 1.55 -5.04
C SER A 152 -3.11 0.89 -4.16
N ALA A 153 -4.36 1.34 -4.30
CA ALA A 153 -5.49 0.94 -3.47
C ALA A 153 -6.19 -0.36 -3.91
N LYS A 154 -5.63 -1.11 -4.87
CA LYS A 154 -6.20 -2.38 -5.33
C LYS A 154 -5.81 -3.54 -4.42
N ARG A 155 -6.43 -3.59 -3.25
CA ARG A 155 -6.20 -4.66 -2.26
C ARG A 155 -7.39 -5.59 -2.22
N LYS A 156 -7.17 -6.90 -2.34
CA LYS A 156 -8.19 -7.89 -1.97
C LYS A 156 -8.44 -7.86 -0.44
N ASN A 157 -7.37 -7.72 0.35
CA ASN A 157 -7.36 -7.88 1.81
C ASN A 157 -7.74 -6.61 2.60
N TYR A 158 -7.99 -5.49 1.91
CA TYR A 158 -8.28 -4.19 2.53
C TYR A 158 -9.21 -3.33 1.66
N ASN A 159 -10.10 -3.94 0.88
CA ASN A 159 -11.11 -3.19 0.15
C ASN A 159 -12.29 -2.75 1.05
N LYS A 160 -12.44 -3.37 2.24
CA LYS A 160 -13.51 -3.11 3.21
C LYS A 160 -13.00 -2.45 4.48
N ALA A 161 -11.90 -2.90 5.05
CA ALA A 161 -11.41 -2.41 6.35
C ALA A 161 -11.07 -0.90 6.35
N PRO A 162 -10.40 -0.31 5.34
CA PRO A 162 -10.22 1.13 5.24
C PRO A 162 -11.54 1.89 5.07
N LEU A 163 -12.54 1.33 4.37
CA LEU A 163 -13.87 1.95 4.27
C LEU A 163 -14.58 1.97 5.62
N ALA A 164 -14.48 0.89 6.40
CA ALA A 164 -15.01 0.84 7.76
C ALA A 164 -14.29 1.86 8.67
N PHE A 165 -12.97 1.95 8.58
CA PHE A 165 -12.19 2.93 9.32
C PHE A 165 -12.58 4.37 8.95
N LEU A 166 -12.66 4.71 7.66
CA LEU A 166 -13.12 6.02 7.21
C LEU A 166 -14.54 6.32 7.65
N SER A 167 -15.44 5.33 7.60
CA SER A 167 -16.81 5.44 8.10
C SER A 167 -16.84 5.84 9.57
N ASP A 168 -15.99 5.24 10.42
CA ASP A 168 -15.90 5.62 11.82
C ASP A 168 -15.38 7.04 12.01
N ILE A 169 -14.33 7.43 11.26
CA ILE A 169 -13.79 8.79 11.31
C ILE A 169 -14.87 9.81 10.95
N PHE A 170 -15.65 9.57 9.89
CA PHE A 170 -16.75 10.44 9.49
C PHE A 170 -17.90 10.44 10.49
N TYR A 171 -18.21 9.29 11.09
CA TYR A 171 -19.20 9.19 12.16
C TYR A 171 -18.79 10.05 13.36
N TRP A 172 -17.55 9.93 13.81
CA TRP A 172 -17.04 10.74 14.93
C TRP A 172 -16.93 12.21 14.58
N GLU A 173 -16.58 12.55 13.35
CA GLU A 173 -16.60 13.94 12.88
C GLU A 173 -17.99 14.59 13.00
N GLN A 174 -19.05 13.85 12.71
CA GLN A 174 -20.42 14.37 12.76
C GLN A 174 -21.02 14.31 14.18
N ASN A 175 -20.71 13.28 14.96
CA ASN A 175 -21.42 12.96 16.21
C ASN A 175 -20.59 13.20 17.48
N ASN A 176 -19.25 13.16 17.41
CA ASN A 176 -18.37 13.38 18.55
C ASN A 176 -17.00 13.95 18.11
N PRO A 177 -16.94 15.25 17.78
CA PRO A 177 -15.72 15.88 17.27
C PRO A 177 -14.47 15.69 18.17
N PRO A 178 -14.57 15.69 19.52
CA PRO A 178 -13.42 15.40 20.38
C PRO A 178 -12.74 14.05 20.12
N ILE A 179 -13.48 12.97 19.86
CA ILE A 179 -12.88 11.65 19.55
C ILE A 179 -12.08 11.71 18.26
N LYS A 180 -12.61 12.38 17.23
CA LYS A 180 -11.90 12.59 15.96
C LYS A 180 -10.57 13.32 16.20
N GLU A 181 -10.57 14.36 17.01
CA GLU A 181 -9.35 15.10 17.34
C GLU A 181 -8.35 14.27 18.15
N VAL A 182 -8.81 13.43 19.08
CA VAL A 182 -7.95 12.46 19.78
C VAL A 182 -7.33 11.47 18.80
N ILE A 183 -8.11 10.87 17.90
CA ILE A 183 -7.58 9.93 16.90
C ILE A 183 -6.56 10.64 16.01
N LYS A 184 -6.80 11.87 15.57
CA LYS A 184 -5.85 12.63 14.75
C LYS A 184 -4.55 12.94 15.49
N LEU A 185 -4.64 13.46 16.71
CA LEU A 185 -3.47 13.88 17.49
C LEU A 185 -2.64 12.71 18.00
N PHE A 186 -3.29 11.58 18.29
CA PHE A 186 -2.67 10.42 18.91
C PHE A 186 -2.75 9.16 18.04
N LEU A 187 -2.91 9.27 16.72
CA LEU A 187 -3.02 8.12 15.81
C LEU A 187 -1.86 7.13 15.99
N VAL A 188 -0.65 7.66 16.19
CA VAL A 188 0.55 6.86 16.41
C VAL A 188 0.47 5.99 17.67
N ASN A 189 -0.35 6.39 18.65
CA ASN A 189 -0.58 5.60 19.86
C ASN A 189 -1.60 4.48 19.63
N PHE A 190 -2.43 4.58 18.57
CA PHE A 190 -3.39 3.55 18.17
C PHE A 190 -2.75 2.56 17.21
N ASN A 191 -1.69 1.88 17.65
CA ASN A 191 -0.99 0.88 16.84
C ASN A 191 -0.93 -0.51 17.49
N ASP A 192 -0.75 -1.51 16.64
CA ASP A 192 -0.61 -2.94 16.95
C ASP A 192 0.83 -3.35 17.29
N TYR A 193 1.80 -2.43 17.22
CA TYR A 193 3.22 -2.75 17.38
C TYR A 193 3.52 -3.46 18.71
N TRP A 194 2.81 -3.07 19.78
CA TRP A 194 2.94 -3.74 21.07
C TRP A 194 2.48 -5.21 21.01
N ILE A 195 1.34 -5.47 20.37
CA ILE A 195 0.77 -6.79 20.20
C ILE A 195 1.71 -7.66 19.36
N GLU A 196 2.21 -7.13 18.23
CA GLU A 196 3.12 -7.85 17.34
C GLU A 196 4.44 -8.24 18.02
N ASN A 197 5.00 -7.36 18.86
CA ASN A 197 6.18 -7.70 19.63
C ASN A 197 5.92 -8.78 20.68
N ILE A 198 4.78 -8.73 21.36
CA ILE A 198 4.39 -9.79 22.29
C ILE A 198 4.20 -11.11 21.54
N HIS A 199 3.52 -11.11 20.39
CA HIS A 199 3.38 -12.29 19.53
C HIS A 199 4.75 -12.85 19.11
N SER A 200 5.65 -12.00 18.63
CA SER A 200 7.01 -12.40 18.24
C SER A 200 7.78 -13.06 19.39
N ARG A 201 7.68 -12.50 20.61
CA ARG A 201 8.32 -13.09 21.79
C ARG A 201 7.69 -14.42 22.19
N ILE A 202 6.36 -14.52 22.16
CA ILE A 202 5.66 -15.79 22.39
C ILE A 202 6.14 -16.82 21.37
N ARG A 203 6.17 -16.50 20.08
CA ARG A 203 6.68 -17.40 19.02
C ARG A 203 8.13 -17.83 19.28
N SER A 204 9.01 -16.89 19.65
CA SER A 204 10.43 -17.21 19.95
C SER A 204 10.63 -18.08 21.20
N SER A 205 9.66 -18.10 22.11
CA SER A 205 9.70 -18.85 23.37
C SER A 205 8.81 -20.09 23.38
N THR A 206 8.17 -20.39 22.25
CA THR A 206 7.31 -21.55 22.04
C THR A 206 7.77 -22.32 20.81
N THR A 207 7.26 -23.53 20.65
CA THR A 207 7.60 -24.44 19.54
C THR A 207 6.32 -24.90 18.86
N CYS A 208 6.44 -25.46 17.65
CA CYS A 208 5.30 -26.05 16.93
C CYS A 208 4.63 -27.23 17.66
N LYS A 209 5.20 -27.70 18.77
CA LYS A 209 4.66 -28.77 19.62
C LYS A 209 3.90 -28.24 20.84
N ASP A 210 3.96 -26.95 21.12
CA ASP A 210 3.28 -26.34 22.25
C ASP A 210 1.77 -26.25 21.99
N ASN A 211 0.98 -26.66 22.98
CA ASN A 211 -0.47 -26.55 22.93
C ASN A 211 -0.93 -25.15 23.40
N ALA A 212 -2.22 -24.85 23.21
CA ALA A 212 -2.79 -23.55 23.56
C ALA A 212 -2.53 -23.15 25.02
N ASP A 213 -2.63 -24.10 25.97
CA ASP A 213 -2.39 -23.84 27.39
C ASP A 213 -0.94 -23.45 27.68
N ASN A 214 0.02 -24.10 27.01
CA ASN A 214 1.45 -23.77 27.13
C ASN A 214 1.73 -22.37 26.57
N ILE A 215 1.17 -22.06 25.40
CA ILE A 215 1.29 -20.73 24.78
C ILE A 215 0.72 -19.67 25.72
N GLN A 216 -0.45 -19.91 26.31
CA GLN A 216 -1.09 -19.00 27.25
C GLN A 216 -0.25 -18.79 28.51
N LYS A 217 0.32 -19.87 29.07
CA LYS A 217 1.23 -19.78 30.23
C LYS A 217 2.50 -18.98 29.90
N GLN A 218 3.09 -19.17 28.73
CA GLN A 218 4.25 -18.39 28.29
C GLN A 218 3.89 -16.91 28.14
N ALA A 219 2.73 -16.59 27.58
CA ALA A 219 2.25 -15.21 27.50
C ALA A 219 2.12 -14.58 28.90
N TYR A 220 1.55 -15.29 29.88
CA TYR A 220 1.47 -14.81 31.27
C TYR A 220 2.85 -14.62 31.92
N LEU A 221 3.82 -15.52 31.68
CA LEU A 221 5.18 -15.37 32.19
C LEU A 221 5.90 -14.16 31.58
N LEU A 222 5.72 -13.93 30.28
CA LEU A 222 6.27 -12.78 29.58
C LEU A 222 5.66 -11.45 30.08
N ASP A 223 4.34 -11.42 30.33
CA ASP A 223 3.68 -10.25 30.92
C ASP A 223 4.06 -10.06 32.38
N ALA A 224 4.14 -11.11 33.21
CA ALA A 224 4.47 -10.98 34.64
C ALA A 224 5.88 -10.41 34.87
N ASN A 225 6.82 -10.73 33.98
CA ASN A 225 8.20 -10.26 34.03
C ASN A 225 8.38 -8.82 33.49
N LYS A 226 7.45 -7.88 33.77
CA LYS A 226 7.37 -6.48 33.24
C LYS A 226 8.66 -5.63 33.27
N HIS A 227 9.76 -6.09 33.84
CA HIS A 227 10.99 -5.33 34.06
C HIS A 227 12.26 -6.03 33.55
N SER A 228 12.70 -5.63 32.35
CA SER A 228 14.08 -5.27 31.94
C SER A 228 14.16 -5.30 30.41
N ALA A 229 14.06 -6.48 29.81
CA ALA A 229 14.21 -6.66 28.36
C ALA A 229 13.13 -5.98 27.52
N PHE A 230 11.88 -5.91 28.00
CA PHE A 230 10.78 -5.24 27.30
C PHE A 230 11.06 -3.75 27.17
N LYS A 231 11.29 -3.03 28.29
CA LYS A 231 11.62 -1.60 28.29
C LYS A 231 12.94 -1.31 27.58
N GLU A 232 13.97 -2.14 27.78
CA GLU A 232 15.27 -2.02 27.10
C GLU A 232 15.16 -2.16 25.58
N ALA A 233 14.27 -3.04 25.07
CA ALA A 233 14.02 -3.16 23.63
C ALA A 233 13.38 -1.91 23.01
N PHE A 234 12.60 -1.12 23.78
CA PHE A 234 12.07 0.18 23.34
C PHE A 234 13.00 1.37 23.64
N MET A 235 13.91 1.22 24.61
CA MET A 235 14.91 2.26 24.95
C MET A 235 16.14 2.21 24.05
N ASN A 236 16.53 1.03 23.57
CA ASN A 236 17.64 0.88 22.65
C ASN A 236 17.23 1.42 21.28
N THR A 237 17.54 2.68 21.03
CA THR A 237 17.50 3.27 19.70
C THR A 237 18.41 2.46 18.79
N LYS A 238 17.83 1.58 17.96
CA LYS A 238 18.59 0.95 16.88
C LYS A 238 19.05 2.06 15.94
N HIS A 239 20.36 2.28 15.86
CA HIS A 239 20.91 3.17 14.86
C HIS A 239 20.55 2.62 13.48
N TYR A 240 20.05 3.49 12.61
CA TYR A 240 19.80 3.13 11.23
C TYR A 240 21.13 2.74 10.56
N PRO A 241 21.19 1.65 9.76
CA PRO A 241 22.46 1.09 9.30
C PRO A 241 23.21 1.98 8.29
N TYR A 242 22.58 3.02 7.77
CA TYR A 242 23.20 3.95 6.83
C TYR A 242 23.29 5.36 7.42
N SER A 243 24.48 5.95 7.31
CA SER A 243 24.68 7.38 7.51
C SER A 243 24.00 8.21 6.42
N PRO A 244 23.74 9.51 6.66
CA PRO A 244 23.19 10.41 5.63
C PRO A 244 24.03 10.44 4.33
N SER A 245 25.35 10.35 4.43
CA SER A 245 26.24 10.35 3.27
C SER A 245 26.15 9.04 2.45
N GLU A 246 25.91 7.91 3.11
CA GLU A 246 25.66 6.65 2.42
C GLU A 246 24.28 6.64 1.74
N LEU A 247 23.25 7.16 2.40
CA LEU A 247 21.94 7.34 1.81
C LEU A 247 21.98 8.24 0.58
N GLU A 248 22.74 9.33 0.63
CA GLU A 248 22.93 10.22 -0.52
C GLU A 248 23.61 9.49 -1.69
N PHE A 249 24.65 8.72 -1.42
CA PHE A 249 25.33 7.90 -2.42
C PHE A 249 24.40 6.85 -3.06
N LEU A 250 23.62 6.11 -2.25
CA LEU A 250 22.65 5.14 -2.73
C LEU A 250 21.51 5.81 -3.52
N THR A 251 21.11 7.01 -3.11
CA THR A 251 20.12 7.84 -3.82
C THR A 251 20.65 8.22 -5.19
N ASN A 252 21.91 8.65 -5.31
CA ASN A 252 22.50 9.02 -6.60
C ASN A 252 22.62 7.81 -7.55
N LYS A 253 22.95 6.62 -7.04
CA LYS A 253 22.85 5.38 -7.83
C LYS A 253 21.42 5.09 -8.29
N THR A 254 20.44 5.35 -7.43
CA THR A 254 19.02 5.18 -7.74
C THR A 254 18.57 6.17 -8.81
N CYS A 255 19.03 7.43 -8.77
CA CYS A 255 18.80 8.41 -9.82
C CYS A 255 19.30 7.90 -11.18
N LEU A 256 20.54 7.40 -11.24
CA LEU A 256 21.11 6.83 -12.46
C LEU A 256 20.25 5.69 -13.03
N PHE A 257 19.82 4.78 -12.16
CA PHE A 257 18.92 3.69 -12.55
C PHE A 257 17.60 4.22 -13.12
N LEU A 258 16.93 5.15 -12.43
CA LEU A 258 15.65 5.71 -12.88
C LEU A 258 15.80 6.48 -14.20
N LEU A 259 16.87 7.28 -14.36
CA LEU A 259 17.16 7.99 -15.61
C LEU A 259 17.32 7.00 -16.77
N GLN A 260 18.01 5.88 -16.56
CA GLN A 260 18.13 4.83 -17.57
C GLN A 260 16.77 4.22 -17.92
N GLN A 261 15.91 3.95 -16.93
CA GLN A 261 14.57 3.43 -17.20
C GLN A 261 13.73 4.43 -18.00
N PHE A 262 13.71 5.70 -17.60
CA PHE A 262 12.97 6.74 -18.32
C PHE A 262 13.50 6.99 -19.73
N GLN A 263 14.80 6.88 -19.97
CA GLN A 263 15.36 7.00 -21.30
C GLN A 263 14.81 5.91 -22.24
N LEU A 264 14.80 4.66 -21.80
CA LEU A 264 14.24 3.54 -22.59
C LEU A 264 12.76 3.75 -22.93
N VAL A 265 11.99 4.23 -21.94
CA VAL A 265 10.57 4.56 -22.11
C VAL A 265 10.38 5.72 -23.08
N PHE A 266 11.24 6.75 -23.01
CA PHE A 266 11.19 7.90 -23.89
C PHE A 266 11.50 7.52 -25.35
N GLU A 267 12.56 6.73 -25.56
CA GLU A 267 12.94 6.24 -26.88
C GLU A 267 11.81 5.45 -27.56
N GLU A 268 11.12 4.59 -26.80
CA GLU A 268 9.98 3.84 -27.35
C GLU A 268 8.77 4.74 -27.60
N TYR A 269 8.49 5.68 -26.69
CA TYR A 269 7.44 6.67 -26.89
C TYR A 269 7.64 7.46 -28.19
N GLN A 270 8.88 7.90 -28.47
CA GLN A 270 9.24 8.60 -29.70
C GLN A 270 9.04 7.73 -30.96
N LYS A 271 9.34 6.42 -30.90
CA LYS A 271 9.07 5.50 -32.02
C LYS A 271 7.57 5.41 -32.32
N ILE A 272 6.74 5.29 -31.28
CA ILE A 272 5.28 5.17 -31.44
C ILE A 272 4.66 6.45 -32.01
N LEU A 273 5.12 7.62 -31.58
CA LEU A 273 4.67 8.90 -32.16
C LEU A 273 4.95 9.00 -33.66
N LYS A 274 6.12 8.54 -34.11
CA LYS A 274 6.51 8.51 -35.54
C LYS A 274 5.65 7.55 -36.38
N ILE A 275 5.22 6.42 -35.81
CA ILE A 275 4.35 5.45 -36.50
C ILE A 275 2.92 6.00 -36.63
N ASN A 276 2.40 6.63 -35.59
CA ASN A 276 1.03 7.16 -35.61
C ASN A 276 0.88 8.41 -36.50
N THR A 277 1.95 9.18 -36.69
CA THR A 277 1.96 10.32 -37.63
C THR A 277 2.01 9.89 -39.10
N THR A 278 2.50 8.68 -39.40
CA THR A 278 2.54 8.12 -40.77
C THR A 278 1.30 7.31 -41.16
N SER A 279 0.42 7.01 -40.20
CA SER A 279 -0.81 6.23 -40.40
C SER A 279 -2.08 7.06 -40.15
N SER A 280 -2.22 8.18 -40.88
CA SER A 280 -3.49 8.90 -40.96
C SER A 280 -4.45 8.17 -41.91
N THR A 281 -5.19 7.19 -41.39
CA THR A 281 -6.59 6.88 -41.73
C THR A 281 -6.93 5.50 -41.16
N THR A 282 -7.63 5.48 -40.02
CA THR A 282 -8.80 4.61 -39.81
C THR A 282 -9.39 4.92 -38.43
N LYS A 283 -10.68 5.26 -38.44
CA LYS A 283 -11.48 5.47 -37.24
C LYS A 283 -11.46 4.20 -36.37
N PRO A 284 -11.31 4.29 -35.04
CA PRO A 284 -11.52 3.12 -34.19
C PRO A 284 -13.01 2.75 -34.21
N LYS A 285 -13.33 1.55 -34.70
CA LYS A 285 -14.68 0.98 -34.57
C LYS A 285 -14.94 0.61 -33.09
N PRO A 286 -16.15 0.82 -32.57
CA PRO A 286 -16.50 0.38 -31.22
C PRO A 286 -16.42 -1.14 -31.14
N LYS A 287 -15.71 -1.68 -30.13
CA LYS A 287 -15.68 -3.11 -29.85
C LYS A 287 -17.11 -3.60 -29.54
N SER A 288 -17.57 -4.61 -30.27
CA SER A 288 -18.86 -5.27 -30.06
C SER A 288 -18.93 -6.01 -28.72
N LYS A 289 -20.11 -6.02 -28.10
CA LYS A 289 -20.45 -6.61 -26.78
C LYS A 289 -20.36 -8.16 -26.70
N LYS A 290 -19.44 -8.83 -27.38
CA LYS A 290 -19.23 -10.28 -27.26
C LYS A 290 -17.74 -10.60 -27.29
N ASP A 291 -17.08 -10.43 -26.16
CA ASP A 291 -15.83 -11.10 -25.77
C ASP A 291 -15.63 -10.92 -24.26
N LYS A 292 -16.56 -11.46 -23.45
CA LYS A 292 -16.32 -11.73 -22.02
C LYS A 292 -15.73 -13.13 -21.91
N LYS A 293 -14.45 -13.24 -22.26
CA LYS A 293 -13.55 -14.30 -21.76
C LYS A 293 -12.29 -13.57 -21.33
N GLU A 294 -11.93 -13.68 -20.05
CA GLU A 294 -10.67 -13.18 -19.49
C GLU A 294 -9.52 -13.56 -20.42
N LYS A 295 -9.06 -12.60 -21.22
CA LYS A 295 -7.74 -12.65 -21.80
C LYS A 295 -6.90 -11.78 -20.89
N ASN A 296 -6.15 -12.41 -19.99
CA ASN A 296 -4.95 -11.80 -19.43
C ASN A 296 -4.07 -11.38 -20.61
N LEU A 297 -4.24 -10.15 -21.07
CA LEU A 297 -3.31 -9.52 -22.00
C LEU A 297 -2.13 -9.10 -21.12
N ASN A 298 -1.12 -9.96 -21.02
CA ASN A 298 0.17 -9.56 -20.49
C ASN A 298 0.66 -8.37 -21.32
N LEU A 299 0.66 -7.17 -20.72
CA LEU A 299 1.25 -5.99 -21.32
C LEU A 299 2.75 -6.11 -21.12
N LYS A 300 3.50 -6.09 -22.21
CA LYS A 300 4.95 -6.14 -22.17
C LYS A 300 5.50 -4.72 -22.13
N PHE A 301 5.98 -4.33 -20.96
CA PHE A 301 6.68 -3.06 -20.77
C PHE A 301 8.17 -3.25 -21.00
N ILE A 302 8.83 -2.19 -21.47
CA ILE A 302 10.26 -2.19 -21.84
C ILE A 302 11.12 -2.35 -20.58
N THR A 303 10.72 -1.69 -19.49
CA THR A 303 11.48 -1.60 -18.24
C THR A 303 11.08 -2.67 -17.23
N MET A 304 9.80 -3.05 -17.18
CA MET A 304 9.25 -3.95 -16.16
C MET A 304 8.85 -5.35 -16.67
N GLU A 305 9.08 -5.65 -17.95
CA GLU A 305 8.75 -6.94 -18.59
C GLU A 305 7.24 -7.25 -18.61
N ASP A 306 6.85 -8.51 -18.42
CA ASP A 306 5.45 -8.92 -18.39
C ASP A 306 4.79 -8.38 -17.12
N ILE A 307 3.82 -7.50 -17.29
CA ILE A 307 3.07 -6.98 -16.15
C ILE A 307 1.59 -7.34 -16.23
N ASP A 308 1.07 -7.62 -15.04
CA ASP A 308 -0.34 -7.79 -14.77
C ASP A 308 -1.09 -6.46 -14.97
N GLU A 309 -2.25 -6.50 -15.63
CA GLU A 309 -3.07 -5.31 -15.87
C GLU A 309 -3.41 -4.52 -14.60
N ARG A 310 -3.40 -5.17 -13.42
CA ARG A 310 -3.64 -4.55 -12.12
C ARG A 310 -2.66 -3.42 -11.79
N VAL A 311 -1.49 -3.36 -12.44
CA VAL A 311 -0.50 -2.31 -12.22
C VAL A 311 -0.79 -1.01 -12.95
N LEU A 312 -1.73 -1.05 -13.91
CA LEU A 312 -2.02 0.12 -14.71
C LEU A 312 -2.68 1.21 -13.85
N PRO A 313 -2.50 2.49 -14.22
CA PRO A 313 -3.22 3.59 -13.59
C PRO A 313 -4.73 3.32 -13.52
N THR A 314 -5.37 3.83 -12.47
CA THR A 314 -6.78 3.52 -12.16
C THR A 314 -7.74 3.70 -13.35
N GLY A 315 -7.47 4.65 -14.25
CA GLY A 315 -8.31 4.92 -15.42
C GLY A 315 -8.47 3.71 -16.34
N TYR A 316 -7.45 2.87 -16.48
CA TYR A 316 -7.48 1.64 -17.31
C TYR A 316 -8.45 0.58 -16.78
N HIS A 317 -8.83 0.68 -15.52
CA HIS A 317 -9.76 -0.24 -14.85
C HIS A 317 -11.20 0.24 -14.88
N THR A 318 -11.43 1.46 -15.35
CA THR A 318 -12.78 1.98 -15.56
C THR A 318 -13.38 1.37 -16.83
N SER A 319 -14.69 1.52 -17.02
CA SER A 319 -15.33 1.13 -18.29
C SER A 319 -14.87 1.96 -19.49
N TYR A 320 -14.08 3.02 -19.27
CA TYR A 320 -13.56 3.93 -20.29
C TYR A 320 -12.05 4.11 -20.10
N PRO A 321 -11.20 3.19 -20.57
CA PRO A 321 -9.74 3.33 -20.49
C PRO A 321 -9.24 4.63 -21.13
N PRO A 322 -8.11 5.20 -20.66
CA PRO A 322 -7.56 6.43 -21.22
C PRO A 322 -7.26 6.31 -22.71
N ILE A 323 -7.63 7.35 -23.46
CA ILE A 323 -7.40 7.43 -24.90
C ILE A 323 -6.02 8.03 -25.16
N PHE A 324 -5.22 7.36 -25.98
CA PHE A 324 -3.88 7.83 -26.34
C PHE A 324 -3.95 9.20 -27.04
N ASN A 325 -3.10 10.13 -26.58
CA ASN A 325 -2.91 11.47 -27.12
C ASN A 325 -4.18 12.31 -27.38
N SER A 326 -5.27 12.02 -26.65
CA SER A 326 -6.57 12.69 -26.83
C SER A 326 -7.24 12.98 -25.50
N CYS A 327 -8.17 13.93 -25.51
CA CYS A 327 -9.02 14.25 -24.38
C CYS A 327 -10.10 13.16 -24.16
N ASP A 328 -10.22 12.66 -22.94
CA ASP A 328 -11.18 11.62 -22.54
C ASP A 328 -12.62 12.13 -22.38
N ASN A 329 -12.85 13.42 -22.63
CA ASN A 329 -14.17 14.03 -22.66
C ASN A 329 -14.65 14.35 -24.09
N CYS A 330 -13.89 15.14 -24.85
CA CYS A 330 -14.29 15.58 -26.19
C CYS A 330 -13.71 14.73 -27.32
N HIS A 331 -12.80 13.79 -27.01
CA HIS A 331 -12.15 12.88 -27.95
C HIS A 331 -11.31 13.57 -29.04
N LYS A 332 -11.03 14.87 -28.89
CA LYS A 332 -10.11 15.60 -29.76
C LYS A 332 -8.66 15.40 -29.30
N LEU A 333 -7.74 15.44 -30.25
CA LEU A 333 -6.30 15.39 -30.00
C LEU A 333 -5.84 16.58 -29.16
N PHE A 334 -4.74 16.37 -28.45
CA PHE A 334 -3.94 17.47 -27.93
C PHE A 334 -3.01 17.96 -29.04
N GLU A 335 -3.12 19.24 -29.38
CA GLU A 335 -2.31 19.90 -30.41
C GLU A 335 -1.08 20.58 -29.80
N GLN A 336 -1.20 21.09 -28.57
CA GLN A 336 -0.13 21.77 -27.84
C GLN A 336 -0.06 21.28 -26.39
N ASP A 337 1.12 21.32 -25.78
CA ASP A 337 1.31 20.94 -24.37
C ASP A 337 0.49 21.78 -23.38
N SER A 338 0.10 23.00 -23.78
CA SER A 338 -0.74 23.92 -23.01
C SER A 338 -2.24 23.58 -23.05
N ASP A 339 -2.66 22.61 -23.87
CA ASP A 339 -4.07 22.34 -24.16
C ASP A 339 -4.86 21.77 -22.97
N GLY A 340 -4.18 21.14 -22.03
CA GLY A 340 -4.85 20.39 -20.97
C GLY A 340 -3.94 19.82 -19.91
N THR A 341 -4.40 18.72 -19.32
CA THR A 341 -3.68 18.00 -18.25
C THR A 341 -3.96 16.51 -18.31
N ILE A 342 -2.97 15.70 -17.90
CA ILE A 342 -3.12 14.27 -17.63
C ILE A 342 -3.19 14.06 -16.12
N LEU A 343 -4.25 13.40 -15.69
CA LEU A 343 -4.44 13.03 -14.29
C LEU A 343 -3.70 11.73 -14.01
N ILE A 344 -3.38 11.50 -12.75
CA ILE A 344 -2.63 10.32 -12.30
C ILE A 344 -3.31 8.99 -12.61
N CYS A 345 -4.64 9.00 -12.81
CA CYS A 345 -5.37 7.84 -13.29
C CYS A 345 -5.12 7.51 -14.78
N GLY A 346 -4.30 8.30 -15.48
CA GLY A 346 -3.99 8.19 -16.90
C GLY A 346 -4.97 8.95 -17.82
N HIS A 347 -6.14 9.34 -17.33
CA HIS A 347 -7.09 10.15 -18.11
C HIS A 347 -6.57 11.57 -18.32
N GLY A 348 -6.73 12.08 -19.53
CA GLY A 348 -6.34 13.41 -19.95
C GLY A 348 -7.52 14.23 -20.42
N TYR A 349 -7.51 15.52 -20.10
CA TYR A 349 -8.59 16.44 -20.43
C TYR A 349 -8.04 17.78 -20.93
N HIS A 350 -8.65 18.34 -21.98
CA HIS A 350 -8.49 19.77 -22.29
C HIS A 350 -8.92 20.61 -21.09
N TRP A 351 -8.28 21.76 -20.85
CA TRP A 351 -8.61 22.62 -19.72
C TRP A 351 -10.08 23.00 -19.66
N ASN A 352 -10.67 23.38 -20.80
CA ASN A 352 -12.11 23.70 -20.87
C ASN A 352 -13.00 22.47 -20.53
N CYS A 353 -12.62 21.28 -21.00
CA CYS A 353 -13.34 20.05 -20.65
C CYS A 353 -13.20 19.71 -19.17
N TYR A 354 -12.01 19.90 -18.60
CA TYR A 354 -11.74 19.59 -17.20
C TYR A 354 -12.48 20.55 -16.26
N ASN A 355 -12.54 21.83 -16.63
CA ASN A 355 -13.32 22.85 -15.92
C ASN A 355 -14.83 22.54 -15.94
N GLN A 356 -15.37 22.10 -17.09
CA GLN A 356 -16.78 21.64 -17.19
C GLN A 356 -17.08 20.44 -16.30
N LEU A 357 -16.06 19.66 -15.94
CA LEU A 357 -16.16 18.52 -15.03
C LEU A 357 -15.77 18.89 -13.59
N GLU A 358 -15.67 20.18 -13.26
CA GLU A 358 -15.29 20.68 -11.93
C GLU A 358 -13.96 20.11 -11.43
N PHE A 359 -12.98 19.95 -12.33
CA PHE A 359 -11.67 19.38 -12.02
C PHE A 359 -11.75 17.96 -11.44
N LYS A 360 -12.70 17.16 -11.93
CA LYS A 360 -12.87 15.76 -11.52
C LYS A 360 -12.77 14.82 -12.70
N CYS A 361 -12.15 13.65 -12.47
CA CYS A 361 -12.22 12.56 -13.43
C CYS A 361 -13.59 11.86 -13.34
N LYS A 362 -14.49 12.16 -14.28
CA LYS A 362 -15.84 11.56 -14.31
C LYS A 362 -15.83 10.02 -14.32
N HIS A 363 -14.88 9.43 -15.05
CA HIS A 363 -14.77 7.98 -15.23
C HIS A 363 -14.33 7.30 -13.95
N CYS A 364 -13.31 7.83 -13.29
CA CYS A 364 -12.81 7.31 -12.02
C CYS A 364 -13.82 7.53 -10.88
N ILE A 365 -14.51 8.68 -10.82
CA ILE A 365 -15.58 8.89 -9.82
C ILE A 365 -16.64 7.80 -9.92
N LYS A 366 -17.11 7.51 -11.13
CA LYS A 366 -18.10 6.45 -11.34
C LYS A 366 -17.56 5.09 -10.88
N TYR A 367 -16.35 4.75 -11.30
CA TYR A 367 -15.68 3.50 -10.92
C TYR A 367 -15.52 3.36 -9.39
N PHE A 368 -15.05 4.40 -8.71
CA PHE A 368 -14.90 4.39 -7.26
C PHE A 368 -16.25 4.28 -6.55
N ASN A 369 -17.27 5.02 -6.99
CA ASN A 369 -18.61 4.94 -6.41
C ASN A 369 -19.16 3.53 -6.51
N GLU A 370 -19.07 2.89 -7.68
CA GLU A 370 -19.53 1.50 -7.88
C GLU A 370 -18.77 0.52 -6.97
N GLY A 371 -17.45 0.65 -6.89
CA GLY A 371 -16.60 -0.18 -6.03
C GLY A 371 -16.90 -0.01 -4.53
N ILE A 372 -17.03 1.24 -4.06
CA ILE A 372 -17.36 1.57 -2.68
C ILE A 372 -18.72 0.98 -2.32
N TRP A 373 -19.76 1.22 -3.14
CA TRP A 373 -21.09 0.70 -2.86
C TRP A 373 -21.14 -0.83 -2.85
N SER A 374 -20.39 -1.50 -3.73
CA SER A 374 -20.25 -2.95 -3.73
C SER A 374 -19.63 -3.45 -2.42
N ASN A 375 -18.52 -2.84 -1.99
CA ASN A 375 -17.82 -3.20 -0.76
C ASN A 375 -18.65 -2.92 0.49
N VAL A 376 -19.36 -1.79 0.54
CA VAL A 376 -20.27 -1.44 1.65
C VAL A 376 -21.40 -2.46 1.77
N LYS A 377 -22.07 -2.82 0.67
CA LYS A 377 -23.13 -3.85 0.68
C LYS A 377 -22.60 -5.20 1.17
N SER A 378 -21.41 -5.59 0.71
CA SER A 378 -20.74 -6.81 1.16
C SER A 378 -20.44 -6.75 2.66
N PHE A 379 -19.90 -5.62 3.14
CA PHE A 379 -19.54 -5.43 4.54
C PHE A 379 -20.76 -5.44 5.47
N VAL A 380 -21.83 -4.72 5.13
CA VAL A 380 -23.09 -4.74 5.90
C VAL A 380 -23.68 -6.14 5.97
N LYS A 381 -23.73 -6.87 4.83
CA LYS A 381 -24.18 -8.26 4.81
C LYS A 381 -23.36 -9.16 5.76
N ARG A 382 -22.05 -8.90 5.90
CA ARG A 382 -21.21 -9.61 6.87
C ARG A 382 -21.55 -9.20 8.30
N LEU A 383 -21.76 -7.93 8.61
CA LEU A 383 -22.13 -7.51 9.97
C LEU A 383 -23.47 -8.09 10.43
N GLU A 384 -24.41 -8.29 9.51
CA GLU A 384 -25.76 -8.75 9.81
C GLU A 384 -25.93 -10.28 9.78
N ALA A 385 -24.88 -11.02 9.41
CA ALA A 385 -24.96 -12.48 9.30
C ALA A 385 -25.27 -13.11 10.66
N GLU A 386 -26.33 -13.93 10.71
CA GLU A 386 -26.89 -14.50 11.95
C GLU A 386 -26.11 -15.72 12.47
N ASP A 387 -25.46 -16.51 11.62
CA ASP A 387 -24.87 -17.81 12.01
C ASP A 387 -23.63 -18.19 11.17
N LYS A 388 -22.54 -17.44 11.30
CA LYS A 388 -21.22 -17.90 10.81
C LYS A 388 -20.15 -17.62 11.84
N ASP A 389 -20.01 -18.55 12.78
CA ASP A 389 -18.81 -18.62 13.61
C ASP A 389 -17.56 -18.93 12.79
N LYS A 390 -17.73 -19.58 11.64
CA LYS A 390 -16.65 -19.89 10.71
C LYS A 390 -16.43 -18.74 9.73
N LEU A 391 -15.18 -18.27 9.67
CA LEU A 391 -14.70 -17.41 8.60
C LEU A 391 -14.93 -18.13 7.25
N THR A 392 -15.55 -17.45 6.29
CA THR A 392 -15.61 -17.96 4.91
C THR A 392 -14.28 -17.73 4.19
N LYS A 393 -14.03 -18.38 3.04
CA LYS A 393 -12.88 -18.02 2.18
C LYS A 393 -12.87 -16.55 1.75
N GLU A 394 -14.02 -15.86 1.81
CA GLU A 394 -14.08 -14.42 1.55
C GLU A 394 -13.78 -13.59 2.82
N ASP A 395 -13.87 -14.18 4.01
CA ASP A 395 -13.51 -13.58 5.30
C ASP A 395 -12.07 -13.92 5.73
N LEU A 396 -11.52 -15.03 5.24
CA LEU A 396 -10.10 -15.37 5.29
C LEU A 396 -9.46 -14.71 4.07
N GLU A 397 -9.21 -13.41 4.15
CA GLU A 397 -8.71 -12.63 3.03
C GLU A 397 -7.22 -12.97 2.80
N ASP A 398 -6.96 -14.08 2.08
CA ASP A 398 -5.65 -14.59 1.61
C ASP A 398 -4.46 -14.07 2.47
N GLU A 399 -4.34 -14.58 3.70
CA GLU A 399 -3.01 -14.76 4.28
C GLU A 399 -2.35 -15.77 3.34
N ASP A 400 -1.35 -15.35 2.56
CA ASP A 400 -0.42 -16.32 1.98
C ASP A 400 0.22 -17.03 3.18
N GLU A 401 -0.44 -18.10 3.64
CA GLU A 401 0.03 -19.11 4.59
C GLU A 401 1.28 -19.74 3.97
N ASN A 402 2.40 -19.03 4.09
CA ASN A 402 3.76 -19.53 3.98
C ASN A 402 4.60 -18.52 4.76
N ASP A 403 4.40 -18.55 6.08
CA ASP A 403 5.31 -18.11 7.13
C ASP A 403 6.47 -19.13 7.26
N ASP A 404 6.97 -19.63 6.12
CA ASP A 404 8.30 -20.21 6.07
C ASP A 404 9.29 -19.03 6.12
N GLU A 405 9.48 -18.49 7.32
CA GLU A 405 10.66 -17.71 7.70
C GLU A 405 11.89 -18.62 7.62
N ASN A 406 12.27 -19.04 6.41
CA ASN A 406 13.56 -19.65 6.11
C ASN A 406 13.95 -19.30 4.68
N ASP A 407 14.27 -18.03 4.47
CA ASP A 407 15.24 -17.67 3.46
C ASP A 407 16.19 -16.70 4.18
N ASP A 408 17.34 -17.24 4.59
CA ASP A 408 18.44 -16.50 5.21
C ASP A 408 18.79 -15.28 4.36
N ASP A 409 18.20 -14.12 4.69
CA ASP A 409 18.90 -12.86 4.56
C ASP A 409 19.74 -12.74 5.83
N ASP A 410 20.92 -13.37 5.74
CA ASP A 410 22.00 -13.39 6.71
C ASP A 410 21.88 -12.21 7.68
N THR A 411 21.66 -12.50 8.96
CA THR A 411 21.83 -11.53 10.05
C THR A 411 23.24 -10.95 10.12
N ASN A 412 24.19 -11.51 9.35
CA ASN A 412 25.51 -10.92 9.09
C ASN A 412 25.48 -9.68 8.17
N ASN A 413 24.33 -9.30 7.62
CA ASN A 413 24.21 -8.12 6.75
C ASN A 413 23.95 -6.78 7.48
N LEU A 414 23.92 -6.76 8.82
CA LEU A 414 23.93 -5.48 9.57
C LEU A 414 25.26 -4.71 9.39
N THR A 415 26.26 -5.34 8.78
CA THR A 415 27.53 -4.75 8.31
C THR A 415 27.60 -4.69 6.77
N GLU A 416 26.48 -4.68 6.04
CA GLU A 416 26.51 -4.49 4.58
C GLU A 416 26.96 -3.06 4.19
N ASN A 417 28.28 -2.93 4.05
CA ASN A 417 29.05 -1.92 3.31
C ASN A 417 29.34 -0.57 3.99
N SER A 418 29.17 -0.41 5.31
CA SER A 418 29.68 0.83 5.95
C SER A 418 31.21 0.87 6.08
N GLU A 419 31.89 -0.25 5.87
CA GLU A 419 33.35 -0.29 5.81
C GLU A 419 33.84 0.06 4.39
N ASN A 420 34.03 1.36 4.18
CA ASN A 420 34.80 2.00 3.11
C ASN A 420 34.17 2.10 1.72
N ILE A 421 33.03 2.79 1.58
CA ILE A 421 32.76 3.49 0.31
C ILE A 421 33.89 4.52 0.12
N LYS A 422 34.79 4.25 -0.83
CA LYS A 422 35.92 5.15 -1.11
C LYS A 422 35.36 6.48 -1.59
N ILE A 423 35.94 7.59 -1.13
CA ILE A 423 35.58 8.95 -1.58
C ILE A 423 35.55 9.02 -3.12
N SER A 424 36.51 8.38 -3.78
CA SER A 424 36.59 8.30 -5.24
C SER A 424 35.39 7.62 -5.91
N GLU A 425 34.71 6.69 -5.25
CA GLU A 425 33.48 6.08 -5.80
C GLU A 425 32.28 7.00 -5.66
N LYS A 426 32.18 7.79 -4.57
CA LYS A 426 31.13 8.79 -4.41
C LYS A 426 31.24 9.88 -5.46
N GLU A 427 32.44 10.44 -5.62
CA GLU A 427 32.76 11.46 -6.62
C GLU A 427 32.46 10.97 -8.04
N LYS A 428 32.79 9.70 -8.34
CA LYS A 428 32.47 9.09 -9.63
C LYS A 428 30.96 9.02 -9.87
N ILE A 429 30.18 8.54 -8.90
CA ILE A 429 28.72 8.43 -9.05
C ILE A 429 28.07 9.81 -9.18
N GLU A 430 28.56 10.81 -8.47
CA GLU A 430 28.10 12.20 -8.62
C GLU A 430 28.38 12.75 -10.03
N LEU A 431 29.60 12.52 -10.55
CA LEU A 431 29.96 12.91 -11.91
C LEU A 431 29.11 12.18 -12.97
N ASP A 432 28.93 10.87 -12.82
CA ASP A 432 28.09 10.06 -13.70
C ASP A 432 26.64 10.58 -13.70
N LEU A 433 26.11 10.94 -12.52
CA LEU A 433 24.76 11.51 -12.39
C LEU A 433 24.66 12.89 -13.06
N GLN A 434 25.64 13.75 -12.87
CA GLN A 434 25.68 15.07 -13.52
C GLN A 434 25.71 14.93 -15.05
N ASN A 435 26.51 14.00 -15.57
CA ASN A 435 26.56 13.70 -16.99
C ASN A 435 25.22 13.13 -17.50
N ALA A 436 24.61 12.21 -16.77
CA ALA A 436 23.30 11.65 -17.13
C ALA A 436 22.20 12.72 -17.17
N ILE A 437 22.17 13.64 -16.19
CA ILE A 437 21.25 14.78 -16.17
C ILE A 437 21.47 15.69 -17.39
N ASN A 438 22.73 16.02 -17.70
CA ASN A 438 23.04 16.85 -18.86
C ASN A 438 22.59 16.20 -20.18
N ASN A 439 22.67 14.87 -20.27
CA ASN A 439 22.26 14.09 -21.43
C ASN A 439 20.73 14.01 -21.63
N ILE A 440 19.90 14.36 -20.64
CA ILE A 440 18.42 14.42 -20.82
C ILE A 440 18.06 15.41 -21.94
N LYS A 441 18.83 16.49 -22.10
CA LYS A 441 18.63 17.47 -23.17
C LYS A 441 18.76 16.84 -24.56
N THR A 442 19.54 15.78 -24.71
CA THR A 442 19.78 15.09 -25.98
C THR A 442 18.84 13.91 -26.24
N TRP A 443 17.98 13.55 -25.28
CA TRP A 443 16.99 12.48 -25.45
C TRP A 443 16.03 12.72 -26.60
#